data_AF-G3VXG2-F1
#
_entry.id   AF-G3VXG2-F1
#
_cell.length_a   1.000
_cell.length_b   1.000
_cell.length_c   1.000
_cell.angle_alpha   90.00
_cell.angle_beta   90.00
_cell.angle_gamma   90.00
#
_symmetry.space_group_name_H-M   'P 1'
#
loop_
_entity.id
_entity.type
_entity.pdbx_description
1 polymer ?
#
loop_
_entity_poly.entity_id
_entity_poly.type
_entity_poly.pdbx_seq_one_letter_code
_entity_poly.pdbx_strand_id
1 'polypeptide(L)'
;MEQLPSRALLCCLLLLQSCSVDLFSAGSPGSGASTVVSEATLSQPAGARALLRCQSPRMVWTQDRLHDRQRVVHWDLSGGPGGPARRLLDMYSAGEQRVYGARDRGRLLLAPAAFQDGNFSLIIRSVEEQDEGLYTCNLHHHYCHLYESLAILLRVTDDPLEAGAHWDGEKEVLVVERGFPALLTCVNRAQVWTERHLEEEQQVVHWDRQPPGVPHDRADRLLDLYASGERRAYGPPFLHGRMEVSPDAFARGDFSLSIDPLELADEGTYSCHLHHHYCGLHERRIFHLAVSEPSPGPRGPPPLPEDTLGNRTSQSRSPSPADPPVVQGHNVINVIIPESRTHFFQQLGYVLATPLLFILLLIIVVLATRRWRRQKGYAYDVKKSGGKDVNLKEFAVDPADLSQIRSEDIRLDYKNNILKERVELALGVLGKNSDLDRELQKEYCK
;
A
#
# COMPACT_ATOMS: atom_id res chain seq x y z
N MET A 1 -47.60 -17.15 12.91
CA MET A 1 -47.02 -15.80 12.73
C MET A 1 -45.66 -15.76 13.43
N GLU A 2 -44.68 -16.53 12.93
CA GLU A 2 -43.34 -16.69 13.52
C GLU A 2 -42.29 -16.93 12.40
N GLN A 3 -42.22 -16.04 11.40
CA GLN A 3 -41.22 -16.16 10.32
C GLN A 3 -40.46 -14.88 10.00
N LEU A 4 -40.83 -13.74 10.60
CA LEU A 4 -40.10 -12.48 10.41
C LEU A 4 -38.73 -12.38 11.13
N PRO A 5 -38.49 -12.94 12.33
CA PRO A 5 -37.24 -12.66 13.05
C PRO A 5 -36.03 -13.42 12.47
N SER A 6 -36.25 -14.57 11.82
CA SER A 6 -35.17 -15.39 11.25
C SER A 6 -34.57 -14.76 9.98
N ARG A 7 -35.39 -14.18 9.11
CA ARG A 7 -34.92 -13.50 7.89
C ARG A 7 -34.16 -12.21 8.18
N ALA A 8 -34.58 -11.46 9.20
CA ALA A 8 -33.86 -10.28 9.66
C ALA A 8 -32.50 -10.65 10.27
N LEU A 9 -32.42 -11.75 11.04
CA LEU A 9 -31.16 -12.25 11.57
C LEU A 9 -30.20 -12.70 10.45
N LEU A 10 -30.72 -13.38 9.43
CA LEU A 10 -29.93 -13.84 8.28
C LEU A 10 -29.40 -12.67 7.45
N CYS A 11 -30.21 -11.63 7.22
CA CYS A 11 -29.75 -10.40 6.57
C CYS A 11 -28.70 -9.64 7.40
N CYS A 12 -28.87 -9.57 8.73
CA CYS A 12 -27.85 -8.97 9.60
C CYS A 12 -26.53 -9.76 9.59
N LEU A 13 -26.60 -11.10 9.55
CA LEU A 13 -25.41 -11.95 9.46
C LEU A 13 -24.70 -11.83 8.10
N LEU A 14 -25.46 -11.73 7.01
CA LEU A 14 -24.90 -11.49 5.67
C LEU A 14 -24.26 -10.11 5.56
N LEU A 15 -24.87 -9.07 6.14
CA LEU A 15 -24.30 -7.72 6.18
C LEU A 15 -23.01 -7.64 7.03
N LEU A 16 -22.95 -8.38 8.14
CA LEU A 16 -21.74 -8.52 8.95
C LEU A 16 -20.63 -9.27 8.21
N GLN A 17 -20.96 -10.31 7.42
CA GLN A 17 -19.98 -11.01 6.59
C GLN A 17 -19.46 -10.12 5.45
N SER A 18 -20.31 -9.34 4.77
CA SER A 18 -19.85 -8.40 3.73
C SER A 18 -18.97 -7.28 4.30
N CYS A 19 -19.30 -6.73 5.49
CA CYS A 19 -18.43 -5.77 6.16
C CYS A 19 -17.07 -6.38 6.58
N SER A 20 -17.04 -7.69 6.86
CA SER A 20 -15.79 -8.38 7.21
C SER A 20 -14.88 -8.57 6.00
N VAL A 21 -15.44 -8.71 4.79
CA VAL A 21 -14.67 -8.88 3.54
C VAL A 21 -14.12 -7.53 3.03
N ASP A 22 -14.86 -6.43 3.24
CA ASP A 22 -14.39 -5.09 2.84
C ASP A 22 -13.35 -4.48 3.80
N LEU A 23 -13.16 -5.06 5.00
CA LEU A 23 -12.14 -4.65 5.98
C LEU A 23 -10.76 -5.28 5.74
N PHE A 24 -10.61 -6.17 4.76
CA PHE A 24 -9.32 -6.75 4.34
C PHE A 24 -8.77 -6.17 3.05
N SER A 25 -9.31 -5.06 2.56
CA SER A 25 -8.54 -4.23 1.63
C SER A 25 -7.49 -3.48 2.46
N ALA A 26 -6.31 -4.07 2.59
CA ALA A 26 -5.13 -3.33 2.99
C ALA A 26 -5.07 -2.08 2.11
N GLY A 27 -5.37 -0.93 2.71
CA GLY A 27 -5.17 0.36 2.06
C GLY A 27 -3.73 0.38 1.58
N SER A 28 -3.54 0.77 0.32
CA SER A 28 -2.22 1.01 -0.25
C SER A 28 -1.38 1.75 0.78
N PRO A 29 -0.18 1.24 1.17
CA PRO A 29 0.72 2.01 1.99
C PRO A 29 1.24 3.16 1.11
N GLY A 30 0.44 4.22 1.02
CA GLY A 30 0.91 5.57 0.73
C GLY A 30 1.75 6.04 1.91
N SER A 31 2.90 5.40 2.10
CA SER A 31 3.98 5.91 2.94
C SER A 31 5.10 6.26 1.98
N GLY A 32 5.09 7.51 1.49
CA GLY A 32 6.16 8.11 0.69
C GLY A 32 7.49 8.27 1.44
N ALA A 33 7.76 7.42 2.43
CA ALA A 33 9.02 7.39 3.16
C ALA A 33 10.01 6.53 2.37
N SER A 34 11.03 7.16 1.80
CA SER A 34 12.13 6.45 1.14
C SER A 34 12.86 5.53 2.11
N THR A 35 13.01 4.27 1.72
CA THR A 35 13.70 3.25 2.52
C THR A 35 15.21 3.47 2.46
N VAL A 36 15.88 3.55 3.61
CA VAL A 36 17.35 3.67 3.65
C VAL A 36 17.96 2.33 3.26
N VAL A 37 18.70 2.31 2.14
CA VAL A 37 19.32 1.10 1.59
C VAL A 37 20.77 0.98 2.05
N SER A 38 21.48 2.10 2.16
CA SER A 38 22.89 2.11 2.55
C SER A 38 23.26 3.41 3.27
N GLU A 39 24.18 3.29 4.21
CA GLU A 39 24.80 4.40 4.93
C GLU A 39 26.32 4.26 4.83
N ALA A 40 27.02 5.36 4.57
CA ALA A 40 28.47 5.35 4.37
C ALA A 40 29.10 6.60 4.97
N THR A 41 30.33 6.46 5.50
CA THR A 41 31.13 7.58 5.99
C THR A 41 32.32 7.75 5.06
N LEU A 42 32.53 8.97 4.57
CA LEU A 42 33.63 9.36 3.70
C LEU A 42 34.44 10.46 4.37
N SER A 43 35.74 10.23 4.55
CA SER A 43 36.68 11.24 5.06
C SER A 43 37.69 11.56 3.96
N GLN A 44 37.78 12.82 3.56
CA GLN A 44 38.65 13.29 2.47
C GLN A 44 39.33 14.61 2.87
N PRO A 45 40.57 14.87 2.42
CA PRO A 45 41.20 16.16 2.66
C PRO A 45 40.58 17.24 1.75
N ALA A 46 40.60 18.50 2.22
CA ALA A 46 40.24 19.63 1.38
C ALA A 46 41.12 19.68 0.12
N GLY A 47 40.53 20.02 -1.01
CA GLY A 47 41.15 19.97 -2.33
C GLY A 47 41.06 18.63 -3.05
N ALA A 48 40.64 17.55 -2.39
CA ALA A 48 40.37 16.27 -3.05
C ALA A 48 39.00 16.25 -3.75
N ARG A 49 38.77 15.23 -4.58
CA ARG A 49 37.47 14.93 -5.19
C ARG A 49 36.70 13.93 -4.33
N ALA A 50 35.49 14.28 -3.89
CA ALA A 50 34.55 13.30 -3.34
C ALA A 50 33.72 12.65 -4.45
N LEU A 51 33.46 11.35 -4.33
CA LEU A 51 32.50 10.62 -5.16
C LEU A 51 31.52 9.86 -4.26
N LEU A 52 30.28 10.34 -4.19
CA LEU A 52 29.19 9.74 -3.43
C LEU A 52 28.42 8.79 -4.33
N ARG A 53 28.76 7.50 -4.28
CA ARG A 53 28.26 6.51 -5.25
C ARG A 53 26.79 6.19 -5.05
N CYS A 54 25.93 6.62 -5.98
CA CYS A 54 24.49 6.33 -5.95
C CYS A 54 24.05 5.63 -7.23
N GLN A 55 24.05 4.29 -7.21
CA GLN A 55 23.71 3.46 -8.38
C GLN A 55 22.54 2.53 -8.06
N SER A 56 21.55 2.45 -8.95
CA SER A 56 20.44 1.49 -8.84
C SER A 56 20.08 0.94 -10.21
N PRO A 57 20.20 -0.39 -10.43
CA PRO A 57 19.73 -1.03 -11.67
C PRO A 57 18.22 -0.83 -11.91
N ARG A 58 17.44 -0.64 -10.85
CA ARG A 58 15.98 -0.45 -10.91
C ARG A 58 15.57 0.97 -11.31
N MET A 59 16.55 1.86 -11.48
CA MET A 59 16.38 3.24 -11.94
C MET A 59 16.99 3.43 -13.33
N VAL A 60 17.36 2.33 -14.00
CA VAL A 60 17.78 2.38 -15.39
C VAL A 60 16.54 2.67 -16.23
N TRP A 61 16.60 3.77 -16.96
CA TRP A 61 15.54 4.17 -17.88
C TRP A 61 16.11 4.36 -19.27
N THR A 62 15.41 3.77 -20.24
CA THR A 62 15.65 3.97 -21.66
C THR A 62 14.35 4.43 -22.29
N GLN A 63 14.39 5.16 -23.41
CA GLN A 63 13.16 5.53 -24.11
C GLN A 63 12.50 4.35 -24.87
N ASP A 64 12.94 3.11 -24.64
CA ASP A 64 12.43 1.93 -25.33
C ASP A 64 11.19 1.37 -24.65
N ARG A 65 10.03 1.90 -25.08
CA ARG A 65 8.70 1.52 -24.57
C ARG A 65 8.37 0.02 -24.70
N LEU A 66 9.04 -0.72 -25.60
CA LEU A 66 8.75 -2.13 -25.82
C LEU A 66 9.29 -3.01 -24.68
N HIS A 67 10.54 -2.77 -24.26
CA HIS A 67 11.17 -3.53 -23.19
C HIS A 67 10.64 -3.13 -21.80
N ASP A 68 10.29 -1.85 -21.61
CA ASP A 68 9.82 -1.32 -20.33
C ASP A 68 8.43 -1.85 -19.90
N ARG A 69 7.63 -2.34 -20.86
CA ARG A 69 6.28 -2.88 -20.63
C ARG A 69 6.22 -4.40 -20.59
N GLN A 70 7.37 -5.07 -20.73
CA GLN A 70 7.43 -6.51 -20.79
C GLN A 70 7.11 -7.10 -19.42
N ARG A 71 5.89 -7.62 -19.31
CA ARG A 71 5.40 -8.39 -18.18
C ARG A 71 5.07 -9.77 -18.69
N VAL A 72 5.29 -10.77 -17.87
CA VAL A 72 4.95 -12.16 -18.20
C VAL A 72 4.28 -12.81 -17.01
N VAL A 73 3.18 -13.49 -17.29
CA VAL A 73 2.59 -14.48 -16.41
C VAL A 73 3.01 -15.85 -16.90
N HIS A 74 3.40 -16.74 -16.01
CA HIS A 74 3.53 -18.15 -16.35
C HIS A 74 3.01 -19.04 -15.22
N TRP A 75 2.44 -20.17 -15.63
CA TRP A 75 1.98 -21.20 -14.72
C TRP A 75 2.91 -22.39 -14.79
N ASP A 76 3.42 -22.81 -13.63
CA ASP A 76 4.29 -23.97 -13.50
C ASP A 76 3.60 -25.03 -12.62
N LEU A 77 3.86 -26.31 -12.89
CA LEU A 77 3.44 -27.45 -12.08
C LEU A 77 4.67 -28.03 -11.39
N SER A 78 4.63 -28.19 -10.07
CA SER A 78 5.73 -28.78 -9.29
C SER A 78 6.04 -30.20 -9.77
N GLY A 79 7.30 -30.52 -9.98
CA GLY A 79 7.74 -31.86 -10.39
C GLY A 79 7.92 -32.81 -9.21
N GLY A 80 6.85 -33.21 -8.51
CA GLY A 80 6.93 -34.20 -7.41
C GLY A 80 8.03 -33.94 -6.36
N PRO A 81 8.40 -34.92 -5.52
CA PRO A 81 9.48 -34.76 -4.54
C PRO A 81 10.84 -34.70 -5.24
N GLY A 82 11.40 -33.49 -5.41
CA GLY A 82 12.77 -33.26 -5.88
C GLY A 82 12.96 -33.14 -7.40
N GLY A 83 11.88 -33.19 -8.19
CA GLY A 83 11.94 -32.93 -9.63
C GLY A 83 11.76 -31.43 -9.96
N PRO A 84 12.24 -30.99 -11.13
CA PRO A 84 12.10 -29.61 -11.57
C PRO A 84 10.63 -29.26 -11.84
N ALA A 85 10.22 -28.04 -11.53
CA ALA A 85 8.92 -27.53 -11.93
C ALA A 85 8.80 -27.52 -13.47
N ARG A 86 7.66 -27.96 -13.98
CA ARG A 86 7.34 -27.97 -15.42
C ARG A 86 6.52 -26.75 -15.77
N ARG A 87 7.03 -25.91 -16.66
CA ARG A 87 6.24 -24.80 -17.23
C ARG A 87 5.11 -25.31 -18.10
N LEU A 88 3.89 -24.91 -17.78
CA LEU A 88 2.68 -25.30 -18.50
C LEU A 88 2.40 -24.33 -19.66
N LEU A 89 2.34 -23.04 -19.32
CA LEU A 89 2.09 -21.96 -20.26
C LEU A 89 2.68 -20.65 -19.77
N ASP A 90 2.87 -19.72 -20.70
CA ASP A 90 3.19 -18.33 -20.42
C ASP A 90 2.41 -17.37 -21.33
N MET A 91 2.26 -16.13 -20.89
CA MET A 91 1.65 -15.06 -21.67
C MET A 91 2.34 -13.74 -21.34
N TYR A 92 2.77 -13.04 -22.38
CA TYR A 92 3.35 -11.70 -22.26
C TYR A 92 2.26 -10.64 -22.36
N SER A 93 2.49 -9.46 -21.78
CA SER A 93 1.56 -8.31 -21.80
C SER A 93 1.06 -7.95 -23.20
N ALA A 94 1.94 -7.92 -24.19
CA ALA A 94 1.60 -7.60 -25.58
C ALA A 94 1.50 -8.85 -26.49
N GLY A 95 1.46 -10.04 -25.90
CA GLY A 95 1.52 -11.31 -26.63
C GLY A 95 0.32 -12.20 -26.37
N GLU A 96 0.21 -13.25 -27.18
CA GLU A 96 -0.75 -14.32 -26.93
C GLU A 96 -0.20 -15.34 -25.93
N GLN A 97 -1.09 -16.12 -25.34
CA GLN A 97 -0.70 -17.27 -24.52
C GLN A 97 0.05 -18.31 -25.36
N ARG A 98 1.07 -18.92 -24.77
CA ARG A 98 1.82 -20.04 -25.34
C ARG A 98 1.77 -21.22 -24.39
N VAL A 99 1.29 -22.36 -24.89
CA VAL A 99 1.20 -23.62 -24.15
C VAL A 99 2.33 -24.55 -24.59
N TYR A 100 3.12 -25.05 -23.64
CA TYR A 100 4.33 -25.84 -23.91
C TYR A 100 4.03 -27.33 -24.17
N GLY A 101 3.08 -27.90 -23.43
CA GLY A 101 2.70 -29.31 -23.58
C GLY A 101 1.73 -29.53 -24.73
N ALA A 102 1.97 -30.54 -25.58
CA ALA A 102 1.04 -30.89 -26.66
C ALA A 102 -0.34 -31.35 -26.14
N ARG A 103 -0.35 -32.11 -25.02
CA ARG A 103 -1.58 -32.52 -24.29
C ARG A 103 -2.38 -31.34 -23.75
N ASP A 104 -1.69 -30.26 -23.39
CA ASP A 104 -2.27 -29.11 -22.72
C ASP A 104 -2.87 -28.09 -23.71
N ARG A 105 -2.55 -28.20 -25.01
CA ARG A 105 -3.04 -27.29 -26.06
C ARG A 105 -4.57 -27.35 -26.17
N GLY A 106 -5.20 -26.19 -26.05
CA GLY A 106 -6.67 -26.07 -26.08
C GLY A 106 -7.37 -26.58 -24.82
N ARG A 107 -6.62 -27.08 -23.83
CA ARG A 107 -7.13 -27.53 -22.53
C ARG A 107 -6.84 -26.51 -21.43
N LEU A 108 -5.63 -25.93 -21.43
CA LEU A 108 -5.24 -24.84 -20.55
C LEU A 108 -5.53 -23.49 -21.19
N LEU A 109 -6.13 -22.58 -20.43
CA LEU A 109 -6.51 -21.25 -20.91
C LEU A 109 -6.22 -20.18 -19.85
N LEU A 110 -5.68 -19.06 -20.30
CA LEU A 110 -5.70 -17.78 -19.61
C LEU A 110 -6.73 -16.84 -20.24
N ALA A 111 -7.18 -15.85 -19.47
CA ALA A 111 -7.97 -14.75 -20.01
C ALA A 111 -7.09 -13.91 -20.97
N PRO A 112 -7.51 -13.65 -22.23
CA PRO A 112 -6.74 -12.79 -23.13
C PRO A 112 -6.55 -11.36 -22.60
N ALA A 113 -7.47 -10.91 -21.74
CA ALA A 113 -7.43 -9.59 -21.11
C ALA A 113 -6.76 -9.59 -19.72
N ALA A 114 -6.00 -10.63 -19.34
CA ALA A 114 -5.45 -10.76 -17.99
C ALA A 114 -4.62 -9.54 -17.52
N PHE A 115 -3.84 -8.93 -18.42
CA PHE A 115 -3.06 -7.73 -18.12
C PHE A 115 -3.91 -6.44 -18.12
N GLN A 116 -5.18 -6.47 -18.49
CA GLN A 116 -6.08 -5.31 -18.42
C GLN A 116 -6.84 -5.27 -17.08
N ASP A 117 -7.29 -6.43 -16.61
CA ASP A 117 -8.12 -6.56 -15.40
C ASP A 117 -7.36 -7.11 -14.19
N GLY A 118 -6.13 -7.60 -14.39
CA GLY A 118 -5.31 -8.23 -13.36
C GLY A 118 -5.75 -9.65 -13.01
N ASN A 119 -6.47 -10.34 -13.91
CA ASN A 119 -6.94 -11.71 -13.70
C ASN A 119 -6.09 -12.71 -14.48
N PHE A 120 -5.13 -13.29 -13.78
CA PHE A 120 -4.15 -14.26 -14.28
C PHE A 120 -4.56 -15.72 -14.02
N SER A 121 -5.83 -15.96 -13.71
CA SER A 121 -6.35 -17.28 -13.35
C SER A 121 -6.21 -18.28 -14.49
N LEU A 122 -5.87 -19.52 -14.14
CA LEU A 122 -5.73 -20.63 -15.08
C LEU A 122 -7.00 -21.47 -15.11
N ILE A 123 -7.53 -21.70 -16.30
CA ILE A 123 -8.63 -22.65 -16.53
C ILE A 123 -8.06 -23.94 -17.09
N ILE A 124 -8.41 -25.06 -16.47
CA ILE A 124 -8.19 -26.42 -16.97
C ILE A 124 -9.57 -26.95 -17.39
N ARG A 125 -9.81 -27.19 -18.69
CA ARG A 125 -11.16 -27.52 -19.19
C ARG A 125 -11.75 -28.84 -18.68
N SER A 126 -10.92 -29.86 -18.50
CA SER A 126 -11.36 -31.19 -18.08
C SER A 126 -10.23 -31.86 -17.31
N VAL A 127 -10.33 -31.87 -15.98
CA VAL A 127 -9.28 -32.34 -15.07
C VAL A 127 -9.13 -33.85 -15.11
N GLU A 128 -7.90 -34.35 -15.13
CA GLU A 128 -7.56 -35.77 -15.04
C GLU A 128 -6.69 -36.01 -13.79
N GLU A 129 -6.62 -37.26 -13.32
CA GLU A 129 -5.82 -37.64 -12.14
C GLU A 129 -4.35 -37.18 -12.23
N GLN A 130 -3.79 -37.18 -13.44
CA GLN A 130 -2.41 -36.77 -13.73
C GLN A 130 -2.16 -35.26 -13.53
N ASP A 131 -3.21 -34.45 -13.40
CA ASP A 131 -3.11 -33.02 -13.19
C ASP A 131 -3.02 -32.65 -11.72
N GLU A 132 -3.19 -33.61 -10.82
CA GLU A 132 -2.96 -33.41 -9.39
C GLU A 132 -1.53 -32.89 -9.13
N GLY A 133 -1.43 -31.86 -8.30
CA GLY A 133 -0.14 -31.28 -7.93
C GLY A 133 -0.21 -29.82 -7.54
N LEU A 134 0.95 -29.26 -7.21
CA LEU A 134 1.10 -27.87 -6.81
C LEU A 134 1.36 -26.99 -8.05
N TYR A 135 0.42 -26.11 -8.33
CA TYR A 135 0.50 -25.12 -9.38
C TYR A 135 1.03 -23.81 -8.81
N THR A 136 1.89 -23.12 -9.55
CA THR A 136 2.34 -21.77 -9.20
C THR A 136 2.01 -20.79 -10.32
N CYS A 137 1.27 -19.74 -9.98
CA CYS A 137 1.09 -18.56 -10.80
C CYS A 137 2.24 -17.61 -10.53
N ASN A 138 3.04 -17.26 -11.55
CA ASN A 138 4.20 -16.40 -11.39
C ASN A 138 4.03 -15.17 -12.28
N LEU A 139 4.14 -13.98 -11.67
CA LEU A 139 4.11 -12.70 -12.35
C LEU A 139 5.50 -12.07 -12.29
N HIS A 140 6.02 -11.70 -13.46
CA HIS A 140 7.34 -11.10 -13.62
C HIS A 140 7.22 -9.78 -14.35
N HIS A 141 7.72 -8.71 -13.74
CA HIS A 141 7.86 -7.41 -14.37
C HIS A 141 9.33 -7.18 -14.64
N HIS A 142 9.77 -7.31 -15.90
CA HIS A 142 11.18 -7.24 -16.25
C HIS A 142 11.78 -5.87 -15.93
N TYR A 143 11.06 -4.81 -16.26
CA TYR A 143 11.48 -3.43 -16.02
C TYR A 143 11.58 -3.06 -14.53
N CYS A 144 10.52 -3.28 -13.74
CA CYS A 144 10.55 -2.98 -12.31
C CYS A 144 11.34 -4.01 -11.46
N HIS A 145 11.81 -5.10 -12.07
CA HIS A 145 12.38 -6.27 -11.39
C HIS A 145 11.50 -6.80 -10.24
N LEU A 146 10.18 -6.87 -10.49
CA LEU A 146 9.20 -7.39 -9.53
C LEU A 146 8.84 -8.83 -9.86
N TYR A 147 8.67 -9.61 -8.80
CA TYR A 147 8.39 -11.04 -8.84
C TYR A 147 7.31 -11.34 -7.80
N GLU A 148 6.18 -11.86 -8.24
CA GLU A 148 5.09 -12.29 -7.38
C GLU A 148 4.72 -13.73 -7.73
N SER A 149 4.45 -14.54 -6.70
CA SER A 149 4.09 -15.95 -6.90
C SER A 149 2.99 -16.38 -5.96
N LEU A 150 1.98 -17.08 -6.49
CA LEU A 150 0.89 -17.69 -5.73
C LEU A 150 0.87 -19.19 -6.00
N ALA A 151 0.79 -20.00 -4.95
CA ALA A 151 0.74 -21.45 -5.05
C ALA A 151 -0.66 -21.99 -4.74
N ILE A 152 -1.12 -22.96 -5.52
CA ILE A 152 -2.43 -23.62 -5.39
C ILE A 152 -2.25 -25.11 -5.58
N LEU A 153 -2.74 -25.91 -4.61
CA LEU A 153 -2.72 -27.36 -4.70
C LEU A 153 -4.03 -27.84 -5.36
N LEU A 154 -3.92 -28.45 -6.54
CA LEU A 154 -5.04 -29.13 -7.19
C LEU A 154 -5.07 -30.59 -6.73
N ARG A 155 -6.21 -31.06 -6.23
CA ARG A 155 -6.50 -32.47 -5.96
C ARG A 155 -7.67 -32.95 -6.80
N VAL A 156 -7.60 -34.21 -7.22
CA VAL A 156 -8.64 -34.79 -8.09
C VAL A 156 -9.41 -35.85 -7.30
N THR A 157 -10.73 -35.78 -7.34
CA THR A 157 -11.61 -36.77 -6.70
C THR A 157 -12.62 -37.33 -7.71
N ASP A 158 -13.08 -38.55 -7.48
CA ASP A 158 -14.25 -39.10 -8.17
C ASP A 158 -15.55 -38.84 -7.39
N ASP A 159 -15.47 -38.38 -6.13
CA ASP A 159 -16.64 -38.06 -5.31
C ASP A 159 -17.01 -36.56 -5.42
N PRO A 160 -18.15 -36.21 -6.04
CA PRO A 160 -18.59 -34.82 -6.15
C PRO A 160 -18.86 -34.16 -4.79
N LEU A 161 -19.08 -34.93 -3.72
CA LEU A 161 -19.29 -34.40 -2.37
C LEU A 161 -18.00 -33.86 -1.73
N GLU A 162 -16.84 -34.32 -2.19
CA GLU A 162 -15.53 -33.84 -1.73
C GLU A 162 -15.05 -32.60 -2.52
N ALA A 163 -15.69 -32.29 -3.65
CA ALA A 163 -15.31 -31.15 -4.48
C ALA A 163 -15.52 -29.82 -3.75
N GLY A 164 -14.52 -28.95 -3.81
CA GLY A 164 -14.56 -27.66 -3.12
C GLY A 164 -13.18 -27.00 -3.01
N ALA A 165 -13.17 -25.75 -2.56
CA ALA A 165 -11.95 -25.00 -2.28
C ALA A 165 -11.83 -24.72 -0.78
N HIS A 166 -10.62 -24.87 -0.24
CA HIS A 166 -10.32 -24.51 1.15
C HIS A 166 -8.88 -24.01 1.28
N TRP A 167 -8.58 -23.35 2.40
CA TRP A 167 -7.24 -22.91 2.75
C TRP A 167 -6.61 -23.89 3.75
N ASP A 168 -5.41 -24.39 3.47
CA ASP A 168 -4.72 -25.36 4.35
C ASP A 168 -3.87 -24.70 5.45
N GLY A 169 -3.78 -23.37 5.46
CA GLY A 169 -2.93 -22.59 6.35
C GLY A 169 -1.78 -21.89 5.62
N GLU A 170 -1.37 -22.39 4.46
CA GLU A 170 -0.25 -21.89 3.66
C GLU A 170 -0.67 -21.52 2.23
N LYS A 171 -1.61 -22.29 1.65
CA LYS A 171 -2.02 -22.20 0.24
C LYS A 171 -3.48 -22.63 0.05
N GLU A 172 -4.02 -22.26 -1.10
CA GLU A 172 -5.35 -22.71 -1.51
C GLU A 172 -5.27 -24.16 -2.00
N VAL A 173 -6.21 -24.99 -1.55
CA VAL A 173 -6.39 -26.37 -2.00
C VAL A 173 -7.72 -26.46 -2.72
N LEU A 174 -7.66 -26.78 -4.01
CA LEU A 174 -8.82 -26.94 -4.87
C LEU A 174 -9.02 -28.44 -5.16
N VAL A 175 -10.13 -29.00 -4.69
CA VAL A 175 -10.55 -30.37 -4.96
C VAL A 175 -11.58 -30.34 -6.09
N VAL A 176 -11.30 -31.02 -7.20
CA VAL A 176 -12.13 -31.01 -8.40
C VAL A 176 -12.52 -32.42 -8.81
N GLU A 177 -13.78 -32.60 -9.18
CA GLU A 177 -14.27 -33.85 -9.75
C GLU A 177 -13.56 -34.13 -11.08
N ARG A 178 -13.11 -35.37 -11.28
CA ARG A 178 -12.48 -35.80 -12.52
C ARG A 178 -13.40 -35.56 -13.72
N GLY A 179 -12.86 -34.95 -14.76
CA GLY A 179 -13.56 -34.59 -15.99
C GLY A 179 -14.17 -33.18 -15.98
N PHE A 180 -14.34 -32.55 -14.82
CA PHE A 180 -14.86 -31.19 -14.71
C PHE A 180 -13.79 -30.12 -14.94
N PRO A 181 -14.18 -28.88 -15.28
CA PRO A 181 -13.24 -27.78 -15.38
C PRO A 181 -12.76 -27.30 -14.00
N ALA A 182 -11.49 -26.94 -13.90
CA ALA A 182 -10.91 -26.26 -12.74
C ALA A 182 -10.57 -24.81 -13.08
N LEU A 183 -10.84 -23.89 -12.14
CA LEU A 183 -10.38 -22.51 -12.19
C LEU A 183 -9.41 -22.28 -11.02
N LEU A 184 -8.13 -22.18 -11.33
CA LEU A 184 -7.07 -21.86 -10.37
C LEU A 184 -6.97 -20.34 -10.29
N THR A 185 -7.47 -19.76 -9.20
CA THR A 185 -7.62 -18.31 -9.10
C THR A 185 -6.27 -17.61 -8.88
N CYS A 186 -5.93 -16.66 -9.74
CA CYS A 186 -4.74 -15.82 -9.57
C CYS A 186 -5.09 -14.41 -9.98
N VAL A 187 -5.28 -13.51 -9.01
CA VAL A 187 -5.74 -12.14 -9.26
C VAL A 187 -4.82 -11.16 -8.57
N ASN A 188 -4.21 -10.27 -9.36
CA ASN A 188 -3.43 -9.15 -8.85
C ASN A 188 -3.79 -7.88 -9.63
N ARG A 189 -4.54 -6.98 -8.97
CA ARG A 189 -5.04 -5.74 -9.56
C ARG A 189 -4.16 -4.52 -9.30
N ALA A 190 -2.94 -4.72 -8.79
CA ALA A 190 -2.02 -3.59 -8.62
C ALA A 190 -1.70 -2.97 -9.98
N GLN A 191 -1.62 -1.64 -10.02
CA GLN A 191 -1.47 -0.88 -11.27
C GLN A 191 -0.26 -1.32 -12.09
N VAL A 192 0.84 -1.66 -11.43
CA VAL A 192 2.08 -2.16 -12.06
C VAL A 192 1.87 -3.43 -12.90
N TRP A 193 0.89 -4.26 -12.57
CA TRP A 193 0.55 -5.48 -13.32
C TRP A 193 -0.51 -5.26 -14.39
N THR A 194 -1.22 -4.14 -14.34
CA THR A 194 -2.31 -3.82 -15.27
C THR A 194 -1.88 -2.81 -16.34
N GLU A 195 -2.53 -2.77 -17.49
CA GLU A 195 -2.33 -1.75 -18.53
C GLU A 195 -2.95 -0.38 -18.19
N ARG A 196 -3.26 -0.11 -16.91
CA ARG A 196 -3.82 1.17 -16.50
C ARG A 196 -2.74 2.24 -16.50
N HIS A 197 -2.74 3.05 -17.55
CA HIS A 197 -1.79 4.13 -17.79
C HIS A 197 -1.79 5.20 -16.71
N LEU A 198 -0.62 5.40 -16.10
CA LEU A 198 -0.09 6.66 -15.57
C LEU A 198 1.43 6.67 -15.85
N GLU A 199 1.83 6.46 -17.11
CA GLU A 199 3.24 6.36 -17.52
C GLU A 199 3.97 7.71 -17.57
N GLU A 200 3.26 8.80 -17.29
CA GLU A 200 3.84 10.15 -17.19
C GLU A 200 4.42 10.42 -15.80
N GLU A 201 4.30 9.47 -14.86
CA GLU A 201 4.84 9.62 -13.53
C GLU A 201 6.37 9.48 -13.56
N GLN A 202 7.01 10.64 -13.38
CA GLN A 202 8.44 10.85 -13.59
C GLN A 202 9.27 10.00 -12.63
N GLN A 203 10.29 9.33 -13.18
CA GLN A 203 11.43 8.95 -12.36
C GLN A 203 12.21 10.21 -12.00
N VAL A 204 12.46 10.36 -10.72
CA VAL A 204 13.22 11.48 -10.18
C VAL A 204 14.25 10.97 -9.20
N VAL A 205 15.45 11.49 -9.33
CA VAL A 205 16.50 11.33 -8.33
C VAL A 205 16.79 12.69 -7.76
N HIS A 206 16.80 12.77 -6.44
CA HIS A 206 17.15 14.00 -5.76
C HIS A 206 18.30 13.82 -4.78
N TRP A 207 19.15 14.84 -4.72
CA TRP A 207 20.21 14.96 -3.74
C TRP A 207 19.83 16.01 -2.73
N ASP A 208 19.86 15.64 -1.46
CA ASP A 208 19.66 16.52 -0.32
C ASP A 208 20.97 16.63 0.47
N ARG A 209 21.20 17.80 1.09
CA ARG A 209 22.32 18.04 2.00
C ARG A 209 21.83 18.58 3.32
N GLN A 210 22.39 18.03 4.37
CA GLN A 210 22.17 18.43 5.75
C GLN A 210 23.51 18.86 6.35
N PRO A 211 23.70 20.18 6.57
CA PRO A 211 24.87 20.68 7.26
C PRO A 211 24.97 20.15 8.71
N PRO A 212 26.18 20.13 9.31
CA PRO A 212 26.35 19.74 10.70
C PRO A 212 25.44 20.54 11.64
N GLY A 213 24.75 19.85 12.56
CA GLY A 213 23.85 20.46 13.55
C GLY A 213 22.44 20.79 13.05
N VAL A 214 22.13 20.59 11.77
CA VAL A 214 20.77 20.70 11.24
C VAL A 214 20.05 19.36 11.42
N PRO A 215 18.79 19.31 11.87
CA PRO A 215 18.03 18.06 11.99
C PRO A 215 17.56 17.52 10.63
N HIS A 216 17.27 16.22 10.55
CA HIS A 216 16.97 15.52 9.30
C HIS A 216 15.73 16.04 8.54
N ASP A 217 14.76 16.63 9.25
CA ASP A 217 13.54 17.22 8.67
C ASP A 217 13.80 18.53 7.91
N ARG A 218 15.02 19.07 8.00
CA ARG A 218 15.42 20.35 7.40
C ARG A 218 16.62 20.22 6.46
N ALA A 219 16.76 19.07 5.80
CA ALA A 219 17.76 18.93 4.74
C ALA A 219 17.41 19.85 3.57
N ASP A 220 18.42 20.53 3.03
CA ASP A 220 18.28 21.41 1.87
C ASP A 220 18.39 20.58 0.58
N ARG A 221 17.48 20.81 -0.37
CA ARG A 221 17.58 20.25 -1.72
C ARG A 221 18.84 20.79 -2.40
N LEU A 222 19.62 19.91 -3.02
CA LEU A 222 20.79 20.27 -3.84
C LEU A 222 20.53 20.09 -5.32
N LEU A 223 19.99 18.94 -5.74
CA LEU A 223 19.80 18.62 -7.15
C LEU A 223 18.53 17.81 -7.34
N ASP A 224 17.79 18.11 -8.41
CA ASP A 224 16.77 17.22 -8.97
C ASP A 224 17.19 16.80 -10.38
N LEU A 225 17.11 15.50 -10.63
CA LEU A 225 17.39 14.87 -11.91
C LEU A 225 16.13 14.14 -12.35
N TYR A 226 15.59 14.53 -13.49
CA TYR A 226 14.41 13.89 -14.08
C TYR A 226 14.81 13.01 -15.25
N ALA A 227 14.12 11.89 -15.44
CA ALA A 227 14.33 11.01 -16.59
C ALA A 227 14.08 11.72 -17.95
N SER A 228 13.28 12.79 -17.96
CA SER A 228 13.11 13.67 -19.13
C SER A 228 14.38 14.37 -19.60
N GLY A 229 15.44 14.36 -18.78
CA GLY A 229 16.68 15.10 -19.00
C GLY A 229 16.69 16.47 -18.32
N GLU A 230 15.58 16.92 -17.74
CA GLU A 230 15.54 18.14 -16.94
C GLU A 230 16.41 18.00 -15.69
N ARG A 231 17.17 19.05 -15.39
CA ARG A 231 18.04 19.14 -14.21
C ARG A 231 17.79 20.45 -13.51
N ARG A 232 17.61 20.40 -12.19
CA ARG A 232 17.46 21.59 -11.36
C ARG A 232 18.51 21.54 -10.27
N ALA A 233 19.28 22.62 -10.15
CA ALA A 233 20.24 22.78 -9.10
C ALA A 233 19.71 23.77 -8.06
N TYR A 234 19.93 23.43 -6.81
CA TYR A 234 19.48 24.10 -5.61
C TYR A 234 20.66 24.23 -4.65
N GLY A 235 20.47 24.96 -3.55
CA GLY A 235 21.54 25.19 -2.58
C GLY A 235 22.47 26.34 -2.99
N PRO A 236 23.59 26.52 -2.27
CA PRO A 236 24.32 27.77 -2.30
C PRO A 236 25.26 27.86 -3.52
N PRO A 237 25.36 29.04 -4.19
CA PRO A 237 26.09 29.22 -5.45
C PRO A 237 27.53 28.66 -5.49
N PHE A 238 28.23 28.66 -4.34
CA PHE A 238 29.61 28.17 -4.23
C PHE A 238 29.76 26.66 -4.49
N LEU A 239 28.67 25.88 -4.35
CA LEU A 239 28.65 24.44 -4.60
C LEU A 239 28.28 24.10 -6.06
N HIS A 240 27.48 24.92 -6.75
CA HIS A 240 26.92 24.60 -8.07
C HIS A 240 28.00 24.29 -9.12
N GLY A 241 29.10 25.04 -9.12
CA GLY A 241 30.19 24.84 -10.08
C GLY A 241 31.14 23.68 -9.77
N ARG A 242 31.02 23.06 -8.59
CA ARG A 242 31.89 21.98 -8.10
C ARG A 242 31.18 20.63 -8.07
N MET A 243 29.85 20.64 -8.18
CA MET A 243 29.01 19.44 -8.18
C MET A 243 28.75 18.96 -9.60
N GLU A 244 28.96 17.67 -9.84
CA GLU A 244 28.68 17.04 -11.13
C GLU A 244 27.99 15.69 -10.94
N VAL A 245 26.99 15.44 -11.79
CA VAL A 245 26.38 14.12 -12.00
C VAL A 245 26.38 13.83 -13.49
N SER A 246 26.66 12.57 -13.82
CA SER A 246 26.75 12.09 -15.21
C SER A 246 25.57 12.57 -16.09
N PRO A 247 25.82 13.01 -17.35
CA PRO A 247 24.77 13.34 -18.33
C PRO A 247 23.79 12.18 -18.56
N ASP A 248 24.31 10.95 -18.71
CA ASP A 248 23.48 9.75 -19.00
C ASP A 248 23.19 8.91 -17.75
N ALA A 249 22.97 9.58 -16.61
CA ALA A 249 22.74 8.93 -15.33
C ALA A 249 21.61 7.87 -15.38
N PHE A 250 20.47 8.22 -15.98
CA PHE A 250 19.33 7.30 -16.13
C PHE A 250 19.61 6.14 -17.08
N ALA A 251 20.39 6.33 -18.14
CA ALA A 251 20.72 5.25 -19.08
C ALA A 251 21.61 4.18 -18.44
N ARG A 252 22.43 4.56 -17.45
CA ARG A 252 23.34 3.65 -16.73
C ARG A 252 22.87 3.27 -15.33
N GLY A 253 21.81 3.91 -14.83
CA GLY A 253 21.39 3.83 -13.43
C GLY A 253 22.45 4.37 -12.46
N ASP A 254 23.25 5.34 -12.88
CA ASP A 254 24.35 5.93 -12.10
C ASP A 254 24.15 7.42 -11.84
N PHE A 255 23.72 7.72 -10.62
CA PHE A 255 23.39 9.04 -10.11
C PHE A 255 24.42 9.55 -9.11
N SER A 256 25.65 9.01 -9.17
CA SER A 256 26.72 9.37 -8.26
C SER A 256 27.02 10.87 -8.33
N LEU A 257 27.11 11.51 -7.17
CA LEU A 257 27.46 12.92 -7.04
C LEU A 257 28.96 13.06 -6.84
N SER A 258 29.64 13.79 -7.72
CA SER A 258 31.01 14.21 -7.48
C SER A 258 31.10 15.66 -7.05
N ILE A 259 31.96 15.94 -6.07
CA ILE A 259 32.27 17.29 -5.57
C ILE A 259 33.77 17.51 -5.73
N ASP A 260 34.17 18.49 -6.54
CA ASP A 260 35.58 18.77 -6.87
C ASP A 260 35.81 20.27 -7.13
N PRO A 261 36.76 20.93 -6.44
CA PRO A 261 37.54 20.46 -5.29
C PRO A 261 36.72 20.51 -3.99
N LEU A 262 37.01 19.67 -3.00
CA LEU A 262 36.36 19.75 -1.67
C LEU A 262 36.83 20.95 -0.83
N GLU A 263 35.89 21.56 -0.11
CA GLU A 263 36.11 22.62 0.87
C GLU A 263 35.63 22.18 2.25
N LEU A 264 36.19 22.75 3.33
CA LEU A 264 35.76 22.44 4.71
C LEU A 264 34.26 22.70 4.93
N ALA A 265 33.71 23.70 4.23
CA ALA A 265 32.29 24.04 4.30
C ALA A 265 31.36 22.99 3.67
N ASP A 266 31.91 22.03 2.91
CA ASP A 266 31.14 20.96 2.28
C ASP A 266 30.83 19.80 3.23
N GLU A 267 31.46 19.78 4.41
CA GLU A 267 31.18 18.80 5.47
C GLU A 267 29.67 18.73 5.74
N GLY A 268 29.16 17.52 5.95
CA GLY A 268 27.75 17.29 6.24
C GLY A 268 27.26 15.93 5.78
N THR A 269 25.94 15.72 5.92
CA THR A 269 25.28 14.50 5.48
C THR A 269 24.59 14.73 4.14
N TYR A 270 24.94 13.93 3.14
CA TYR A 270 24.34 13.94 1.82
C TYR A 270 23.41 12.74 1.69
N SER A 271 22.22 12.96 1.13
CA SER A 271 21.24 11.89 0.90
C SER A 271 20.87 11.86 -0.58
N CYS A 272 21.08 10.71 -1.23
CA CYS A 272 20.56 10.43 -2.55
C CYS A 272 19.23 9.69 -2.39
N HIS A 273 18.14 10.22 -2.94
CA HIS A 273 16.86 9.53 -2.96
C HIS A 273 16.47 9.21 -4.40
N LEU A 274 16.00 7.99 -4.60
CA LEU A 274 15.59 7.49 -5.90
C LEU A 274 14.11 7.15 -5.82
N HIS A 275 13.33 7.84 -6.66
CA HIS A 275 11.89 7.70 -6.73
C HIS A 275 11.50 7.18 -8.11
N HIS A 276 10.97 5.96 -8.15
CA HIS A 276 10.34 5.39 -9.33
C HIS A 276 8.85 5.21 -9.06
N HIS A 277 8.05 6.21 -9.40
CA HIS A 277 6.63 6.21 -9.05
C HIS A 277 5.87 5.00 -9.63
N TYR A 278 6.04 4.72 -10.92
CA TYR A 278 5.39 3.57 -11.56
C TYR A 278 5.73 2.20 -10.92
N CYS A 279 6.99 1.99 -10.53
CA CYS A 279 7.42 0.74 -9.89
C CYS A 279 7.25 0.76 -8.36
N GLY A 280 6.77 1.86 -7.77
CA GLY A 280 6.71 2.05 -6.32
C GLY A 280 8.08 2.02 -5.63
N LEU A 281 9.15 2.39 -6.31
CA LEU A 281 10.49 2.37 -5.73
C LEU A 281 10.77 3.67 -4.97
N HIS A 282 11.15 3.53 -3.71
CA HIS A 282 11.65 4.63 -2.89
C HIS A 282 12.90 4.18 -2.13
N GLU A 283 14.06 4.44 -2.70
CA GLU A 283 15.36 4.13 -2.09
C GLU A 283 16.04 5.41 -1.59
N ARG A 284 16.83 5.29 -0.52
CA ARG A 284 17.66 6.37 0.01
C ARG A 284 19.04 5.85 0.36
N ARG A 285 20.09 6.58 -0.03
CA ARG A 285 21.49 6.31 0.33
C ARG A 285 22.05 7.53 1.08
N ILE A 286 22.64 7.30 2.24
CA ILE A 286 23.13 8.35 3.14
C ILE A 286 24.66 8.33 3.16
N PHE A 287 25.27 9.50 3.04
CA PHE A 287 26.72 9.68 3.07
C PHE A 287 27.09 10.74 4.09
N HIS A 288 27.84 10.38 5.13
CA HIS A 288 28.45 11.32 6.06
C HIS A 288 29.82 11.74 5.51
N LEU A 289 29.91 12.95 4.97
CA LEU A 289 31.14 13.50 4.44
C LEU A 289 31.84 14.34 5.52
N ALA A 290 33.04 13.91 5.91
CA ALA A 290 33.97 14.66 6.74
C ALA A 290 35.10 15.22 5.88
N VAL A 291 35.40 16.51 6.03
CA VAL A 291 36.49 17.17 5.28
C VAL A 291 37.58 17.59 6.26
N SER A 292 38.78 17.05 6.08
CA SER A 292 39.93 17.41 6.91
C SER A 292 40.77 18.50 6.25
N GLU A 293 41.46 19.30 7.07
CA GLU A 293 42.46 20.24 6.54
C GLU A 293 43.53 19.47 5.74
N PRO A 294 44.03 20.04 4.63
CA PRO A 294 45.08 19.40 3.87
C PRO A 294 46.29 19.25 4.78
N SER A 295 46.72 18.01 5.01
CA SER A 295 47.92 17.76 5.80
C SER A 295 49.05 18.59 5.20
N PRO A 296 49.72 19.48 5.96
CA PRO A 296 50.90 20.15 5.46
C PRO A 296 51.89 19.03 5.12
N GLY A 297 52.13 18.82 3.83
CA GLY A 297 53.16 17.90 3.36
C GLY A 297 54.44 18.17 4.15
N PRO A 298 55.23 17.14 4.47
CA PRO A 298 56.39 17.29 5.33
C PRO A 298 57.19 18.49 4.83
N ARG A 299 57.25 19.56 5.64
CA ARG A 299 58.11 20.71 5.38
C ARG A 299 59.50 20.14 5.22
N GLY A 300 59.95 20.03 3.96
CA GLY A 300 61.32 19.68 3.67
C GLY A 300 62.22 20.62 4.47
N PRO A 301 63.36 20.12 4.98
CA PRO A 301 64.31 20.98 5.67
C PRO A 301 64.69 22.17 4.78
N PRO A 302 65.01 23.34 5.36
CA PRO A 302 65.26 24.56 4.61
C PRO A 302 66.38 24.35 3.57
N PRO A 303 66.31 25.01 2.40
CA PRO A 303 67.26 24.78 1.33
C PRO A 303 68.66 25.19 1.77
N LEU A 304 69.58 24.21 1.77
CA LEU A 304 71.02 24.44 1.84
C LEU A 304 71.56 24.82 0.44
N PRO A 305 72.62 25.63 0.36
CA PRO A 305 73.08 26.19 -0.91
C PRO A 305 73.59 25.11 -1.87
N GLU A 306 73.32 25.33 -3.16
CA GLU A 306 73.80 24.52 -4.27
C GLU A 306 75.32 24.34 -4.22
N ASP A 307 75.77 23.09 -4.35
CA ASP A 307 77.01 22.83 -5.06
C ASP A 307 77.02 21.45 -5.74
N THR A 308 77.22 21.53 -7.06
CA THR A 308 77.98 20.62 -7.93
C THR A 308 77.46 19.21 -8.25
N LEU A 309 76.92 19.12 -9.49
CA LEU A 309 77.16 18.12 -10.55
C LEU A 309 77.46 16.67 -10.13
N GLY A 310 76.46 15.79 -10.32
CA GLY A 310 76.62 14.33 -10.22
C GLY A 310 75.57 13.57 -11.01
N ASN A 311 75.93 13.26 -12.26
CA ASN A 311 75.16 12.50 -13.25
C ASN A 311 74.74 11.10 -12.74
N ARG A 312 73.43 10.86 -12.56
CA ARG A 312 72.85 9.51 -12.47
C ARG A 312 71.49 9.47 -13.18
N THR A 313 71.51 8.85 -14.35
CA THR A 313 70.33 8.34 -15.07
C THR A 313 69.58 7.31 -14.23
N SER A 314 68.34 7.61 -13.89
CA SER A 314 67.33 6.64 -13.45
C SER A 314 65.97 7.11 -13.95
N GLN A 315 65.32 6.24 -14.73
CA GLN A 315 64.08 6.45 -15.46
C GLN A 315 62.93 6.87 -14.51
N SER A 316 62.37 8.07 -14.70
CA SER A 316 61.12 8.45 -14.04
C SER A 316 59.94 7.86 -14.81
N ARG A 317 59.31 6.84 -14.25
CA ARG A 317 57.97 6.42 -14.64
C ARG A 317 56.99 7.40 -14.00
N SER A 318 56.32 8.19 -14.83
CA SER A 318 55.21 9.05 -14.43
C SER A 318 54.13 8.23 -13.70
N PRO A 319 53.59 8.67 -12.55
CA PRO A 319 52.38 8.06 -12.00
C PRO A 319 51.18 8.64 -12.74
N SER A 320 50.38 7.76 -13.35
CA SER A 320 49.03 8.05 -13.84
C SER A 320 48.13 8.60 -12.73
N PRO A 321 47.02 9.30 -13.04
CA PRO A 321 46.08 9.80 -12.04
C PRO A 321 45.53 8.62 -11.22
N ALA A 322 45.72 8.65 -9.91
CA ALA A 322 45.18 7.63 -9.01
C ALA A 322 43.64 7.70 -9.04
N ASP A 323 42.99 6.55 -9.25
CA ASP A 323 41.55 6.42 -9.05
C ASP A 323 41.21 6.80 -7.60
N PRO A 324 40.19 7.65 -7.36
CA PRO A 324 39.81 8.02 -6.00
C PRO A 324 39.25 6.81 -5.25
N PRO A 325 39.43 6.75 -3.92
CA PRO A 325 38.97 5.62 -3.11
C PRO A 325 37.44 5.51 -3.17
N VAL A 326 36.96 4.43 -3.77
CA VAL A 326 35.54 4.08 -3.85
C VAL A 326 35.13 3.42 -2.52
N VAL A 327 34.36 4.14 -1.69
CA VAL A 327 33.73 3.55 -0.51
C VAL A 327 32.42 2.90 -0.94
N GLN A 328 32.37 1.57 -0.99
CA GLN A 328 31.10 0.84 -1.04
C GLN A 328 30.48 0.92 0.35
N GLY A 329 29.31 1.58 0.45
CA GLY A 329 28.53 1.60 1.68
C GLY A 329 28.11 0.20 2.11
N HIS A 330 27.92 -0.01 3.41
CA HIS A 330 27.33 -1.25 3.89
C HIS A 330 25.82 -1.22 3.63
N ASN A 331 25.26 -2.30 3.10
CA ASN A 331 23.82 -2.42 2.94
C ASN A 331 23.18 -2.45 4.33
N VAL A 332 22.36 -1.45 4.63
CA VAL A 332 21.59 -1.43 5.88
C VAL A 332 20.36 -2.29 5.64
N ILE A 333 20.27 -3.43 6.32
CA ILE A 333 19.02 -4.17 6.38
C ILE A 333 18.11 -3.36 7.30
N ASN A 334 17.17 -2.62 6.72
CA ASN A 334 16.01 -2.18 7.50
C ASN A 334 15.28 -3.44 7.93
N VAL A 335 15.57 -3.94 9.12
CA VAL A 335 14.68 -4.85 9.82
C VAL A 335 13.47 -4.01 10.18
N ILE A 336 12.54 -3.89 9.23
CA ILE A 336 11.16 -3.59 9.55
C ILE A 336 10.71 -4.81 10.35
N ILE A 337 10.95 -4.79 11.66
CA ILE A 337 10.08 -5.51 12.57
C ILE A 337 8.70 -4.96 12.20
N PRO A 338 7.75 -5.77 11.72
CA PRO A 338 6.38 -5.32 11.64
C PRO A 338 5.93 -5.17 13.10
N GLU A 339 6.28 -4.07 13.73
CA GLU A 339 5.53 -3.55 14.86
C GLU A 339 4.21 -3.10 14.26
N SER A 340 3.34 -4.09 14.16
CA SER A 340 1.97 -4.03 13.72
C SER A 340 1.21 -3.00 14.54
N ARG A 341 1.32 -1.73 14.14
CA ARG A 341 0.39 -0.68 14.57
C ARG A 341 -1.05 -1.08 14.20
N THR A 342 -1.21 -1.93 13.20
CA THR A 342 -2.47 -2.62 12.87
C THR A 342 -2.97 -3.51 14.01
N HIS A 343 -2.12 -4.29 14.70
CA HIS A 343 -2.55 -5.07 15.86
C HIS A 343 -2.94 -4.16 17.05
N PHE A 344 -2.29 -3.01 17.25
CA PHE A 344 -2.67 -2.09 18.33
C PHE A 344 -4.04 -1.45 18.09
N PHE A 345 -4.31 -0.95 16.87
CA PHE A 345 -5.61 -0.37 16.54
C PHE A 345 -6.72 -1.43 16.45
N GLN A 346 -6.40 -2.65 16.00
CA GLN A 346 -7.34 -3.77 15.97
C GLN A 346 -7.65 -4.26 17.39
N GLN A 347 -6.66 -4.36 18.29
CA GLN A 347 -6.87 -4.63 19.71
C GLN A 347 -7.67 -3.51 20.40
N LEU A 348 -7.41 -2.25 20.11
CA LEU A 348 -8.19 -1.12 20.63
C LEU A 348 -9.65 -1.16 20.15
N GLY A 349 -9.87 -1.56 18.89
CA GLY A 349 -11.18 -1.84 18.32
C GLY A 349 -11.91 -2.96 19.05
N TYR A 350 -11.24 -4.08 19.37
CA TYR A 350 -11.82 -5.17 20.15
C TYR A 350 -12.13 -4.76 21.61
N VAL A 351 -11.25 -3.97 22.25
CA VAL A 351 -11.42 -3.46 23.63
C VAL A 351 -12.57 -2.46 23.72
N LEU A 352 -12.88 -1.72 22.67
CA LEU A 352 -14.03 -0.80 22.63
C LEU A 352 -15.32 -1.49 22.16
N ALA A 353 -15.25 -2.45 21.24
CA ALA A 353 -16.43 -3.14 20.69
C ALA A 353 -17.06 -4.13 21.69
N THR A 354 -16.25 -4.84 22.50
CA THR A 354 -16.75 -5.79 23.50
C THR A 354 -17.62 -5.15 24.59
N PRO A 355 -17.25 -4.04 25.25
CA PRO A 355 -18.12 -3.39 26.23
C PRO A 355 -19.37 -2.78 25.56
N LEU A 356 -19.27 -2.29 24.33
CA LEU A 356 -20.41 -1.75 23.58
C LEU A 356 -21.45 -2.84 23.26
N LEU A 357 -21.00 -4.01 22.84
CA LEU A 357 -21.85 -5.19 22.64
C LEU A 357 -22.49 -5.65 23.96
N PHE A 358 -21.72 -5.64 25.05
CA PHE A 358 -22.23 -6.00 26.37
C PHE A 358 -23.32 -5.03 26.86
N ILE A 359 -23.13 -3.73 26.65
CA ILE A 359 -24.14 -2.70 26.97
C ILE A 359 -25.41 -2.92 26.13
N LEU A 360 -25.27 -3.21 24.83
CA LEU A 360 -26.41 -3.51 23.95
C LEU A 360 -27.18 -4.76 24.42
N LEU A 361 -26.48 -5.83 24.79
CA LEU A 361 -27.11 -7.04 25.35
C LEU A 361 -27.81 -6.75 26.67
N LEU A 362 -27.22 -5.95 27.57
CA LEU A 362 -27.87 -5.52 28.81
C LEU A 362 -29.14 -4.71 28.54
N ILE A 363 -29.13 -3.79 27.57
CA ILE A 363 -30.31 -3.02 27.18
C ILE A 363 -31.40 -3.97 26.67
N ILE A 364 -31.06 -4.95 25.82
CA ILE A 364 -32.00 -5.95 25.32
C ILE A 364 -32.60 -6.77 26.48
N VAL A 365 -31.80 -7.21 27.44
CA VAL A 365 -32.27 -7.96 28.62
C VAL A 365 -33.16 -7.08 29.51
N VAL A 366 -32.82 -5.81 29.72
CA VAL A 366 -33.66 -4.86 30.48
C VAL A 366 -34.97 -4.61 29.76
N LEU A 367 -34.96 -4.44 28.44
CA LEU A 367 -36.19 -4.27 27.65
C LEU A 367 -37.03 -5.54 27.62
N ALA A 368 -36.40 -6.71 27.52
CA ALA A 368 -37.08 -8.00 27.56
C ALA A 368 -37.70 -8.27 28.94
N THR A 369 -36.97 -8.00 30.03
CA THR A 369 -37.51 -8.15 31.40
C THR A 369 -38.57 -7.11 31.73
N ARG A 370 -38.47 -5.88 31.19
CA ARG A 370 -39.55 -4.86 31.29
C ARG A 370 -40.77 -5.26 30.48
N ARG A 371 -40.60 -5.77 29.24
CA ARG A 371 -41.70 -6.31 28.42
C ARG A 371 -42.33 -7.53 29.07
N TRP A 372 -41.53 -8.44 29.62
CA TRP A 372 -42.00 -9.64 30.30
C TRP A 372 -42.71 -9.32 31.62
N ARG A 373 -42.22 -8.33 32.40
CA ARG A 373 -42.96 -7.83 33.57
C ARG A 373 -44.27 -7.14 33.18
N ARG A 374 -44.29 -6.36 32.10
CA ARG A 374 -45.54 -5.77 31.57
C ARG A 374 -46.51 -6.85 31.08
N GLN A 375 -46.03 -7.91 30.42
CA GLN A 375 -46.88 -9.02 29.96
C GLN A 375 -47.37 -9.91 31.11
N LYS A 376 -46.54 -10.19 32.13
CA LYS A 376 -46.97 -10.93 33.34
C LYS A 376 -47.89 -10.12 34.24
N GLY A 377 -47.80 -8.78 34.23
CA GLY A 377 -48.72 -7.90 34.96
C GLY A 377 -50.12 -7.79 34.36
N TYR A 378 -50.36 -8.33 33.15
CA TYR A 378 -51.68 -8.38 32.50
C TYR A 378 -52.29 -9.79 32.48
N ALA A 379 -51.60 -10.79 33.04
CA ALA A 379 -52.04 -12.21 33.00
C ALA A 379 -52.59 -12.74 34.34
N TYR A 380 -52.74 -11.88 35.36
CA TYR A 380 -53.39 -12.19 36.62
C TYR A 380 -54.38 -11.07 36.96
N ASP A 381 -55.58 -11.08 36.36
CA ASP A 381 -56.84 -10.93 37.11
C ASP A 381 -58.07 -11.06 36.19
N VAL A 382 -58.33 -12.27 35.66
CA VAL A 382 -59.68 -12.63 35.17
C VAL A 382 -59.93 -14.08 35.54
N LYS A 383 -60.31 -14.33 36.81
CA LYS A 383 -61.35 -15.30 37.19
C LYS A 383 -61.51 -15.41 38.72
N LYS A 384 -62.72 -15.05 39.14
CA LYS A 384 -63.67 -15.84 39.96
C LYS A 384 -63.97 -15.33 41.38
N SER A 385 -65.27 -15.04 41.55
CA SER A 385 -66.12 -15.17 42.76
C SER A 385 -65.68 -14.43 44.03
N GLY A 386 -66.44 -13.55 44.64
CA GLY A 386 -67.90 -13.49 44.76
C GLY A 386 -68.25 -13.42 46.24
N GLY A 387 -68.90 -12.33 46.67
CA GLY A 387 -69.68 -12.28 47.91
C GLY A 387 -69.08 -11.53 49.11
N LYS A 388 -69.86 -10.52 49.54
CA LYS A 388 -70.02 -9.93 50.89
C LYS A 388 -69.15 -8.72 51.30
N ASP A 389 -69.75 -7.52 51.19
CA ASP A 389 -70.39 -6.75 52.30
C ASP A 389 -69.66 -6.79 53.67
N VAL A 390 -69.35 -5.73 54.43
CA VAL A 390 -69.56 -4.26 54.49
C VAL A 390 -68.42 -3.81 55.47
N ASN A 391 -67.79 -2.63 55.47
CA ASN A 391 -68.35 -1.40 56.06
C ASN A 391 -67.31 -0.26 56.15
N LEU A 392 -67.63 0.83 55.42
CA LEU A 392 -67.61 2.26 55.75
C LEU A 392 -66.74 2.82 56.91
N LYS A 393 -65.85 3.78 56.56
CA LYS A 393 -65.61 5.11 57.17
C LYS A 393 -64.29 5.68 56.62
N GLU A 394 -64.06 6.94 56.32
CA GLU A 394 -64.84 8.18 56.17
C GLU A 394 -63.80 9.28 55.79
N PHE A 395 -64.17 10.24 54.93
CA PHE A 395 -63.56 11.58 54.70
C PHE A 395 -62.09 11.70 54.21
N ALA A 396 -61.66 12.67 53.38
CA ALA A 396 -62.27 13.69 52.52
C ALA A 396 -61.17 14.56 51.84
N VAL A 397 -61.61 15.43 50.90
CA VAL A 397 -61.00 16.73 50.47
C VAL A 397 -59.75 16.63 49.57
N ASP A 398 -59.53 17.40 48.48
CA ASP A 398 -60.31 18.32 47.62
C ASP A 398 -59.57 18.45 46.26
N PRO A 399 -60.22 18.94 45.20
CA PRO A 399 -59.65 19.15 43.87
C PRO A 399 -59.04 20.55 43.75
N ALA A 400 -57.72 20.62 43.72
CA ALA A 400 -56.99 21.81 43.26
C ALA A 400 -55.84 21.35 42.37
N ASP A 401 -56.04 21.44 41.06
CA ASP A 401 -54.99 21.80 40.09
C ASP A 401 -55.58 21.83 38.67
N LEU A 402 -56.57 22.71 38.50
CA LEU A 402 -57.03 23.15 37.19
C LEU A 402 -56.90 24.67 37.11
N SER A 403 -56.03 25.10 36.21
CA SER A 403 -55.92 26.41 35.54
C SER A 403 -54.91 27.44 36.07
N GLN A 404 -53.70 27.35 35.51
CA GLN A 404 -52.95 28.50 35.00
C GLN A 404 -52.22 28.02 33.71
N ILE A 405 -52.88 28.02 32.55
CA ILE A 405 -53.02 29.11 31.58
C ILE A 405 -51.68 29.74 31.16
N ARG A 406 -51.31 29.39 29.91
CA ARG A 406 -50.61 30.15 28.85
C ARG A 406 -49.09 30.36 28.89
N SER A 407 -48.49 29.86 27.81
CA SER A 407 -47.47 30.49 26.96
C SER A 407 -46.27 31.15 27.63
N GLU A 408 -45.11 30.50 27.56
CA GLU A 408 -43.85 31.20 27.31
C GLU A 408 -43.02 30.44 26.26
N ASP A 409 -42.69 31.15 25.20
CA ASP A 409 -41.83 30.77 24.09
C ASP A 409 -40.45 30.34 24.57
N ILE A 410 -40.06 29.09 24.32
CA ILE A 410 -38.63 28.73 24.35
C ILE A 410 -38.04 29.09 22.99
N ARG A 411 -37.64 30.36 22.91
CA ARG A 411 -36.79 30.92 21.84
C ARG A 411 -35.41 30.24 21.90
N LEU A 412 -35.21 29.20 21.10
CA LEU A 412 -33.88 28.61 20.89
C LEU A 412 -33.14 29.44 19.84
N ASP A 413 -32.15 30.21 20.31
CA ASP A 413 -31.18 30.93 19.48
C ASP A 413 -30.29 29.91 18.74
N TYR A 414 -30.63 29.59 17.49
CA TYR A 414 -29.80 28.73 16.63
C TYR A 414 -28.65 29.54 16.03
N LYS A 415 -27.47 29.44 16.63
CA LYS A 415 -26.21 30.00 16.11
C LYS A 415 -25.58 29.19 14.96
N ASN A 416 -26.35 28.40 14.20
CA ASN A 416 -25.87 27.75 12.97
C ASN A 416 -27.03 27.29 12.06
N ASN A 417 -27.05 27.77 10.82
CA ASN A 417 -28.12 27.55 9.83
C ASN A 417 -28.27 26.09 9.34
N ILE A 418 -27.35 25.19 9.67
CA ILE A 418 -27.36 23.79 9.17
C ILE A 418 -28.35 22.90 9.95
N LEU A 419 -28.70 23.26 11.18
CA LEU A 419 -29.61 22.47 12.02
C LEU A 419 -31.09 22.78 11.79
N LYS A 420 -31.41 23.89 11.13
CA LYS A 420 -32.80 24.28 10.81
C LYS A 420 -33.37 23.44 9.65
N GLU A 421 -32.59 23.19 8.60
CA GLU A 421 -33.02 22.37 7.47
C GLU A 421 -33.25 20.90 7.84
N ARG A 422 -32.45 20.34 8.76
CA ARG A 422 -32.59 18.93 9.16
C ARG A 422 -33.84 18.63 9.98
N VAL A 423 -34.40 19.63 10.67
CA VAL A 423 -35.65 19.46 11.45
C VAL A 423 -36.88 19.64 10.56
N GLU A 424 -36.82 20.53 9.56
CA GLU A 424 -37.89 20.70 8.57
C GLU A 424 -37.99 19.51 7.60
N LEU A 425 -36.88 18.81 7.32
CA LEU A 425 -36.88 17.53 6.57
C LEU A 425 -37.33 16.31 7.38
N ALA A 426 -37.20 16.34 8.71
CA ALA A 426 -37.58 15.22 9.59
C ALA A 426 -39.07 15.21 9.96
N LEU A 427 -39.75 16.36 9.87
CA LEU A 427 -41.19 16.50 10.11
C LEU A 427 -41.93 16.55 8.76
N GLY A 428 -41.84 15.45 8.01
CA GLY A 428 -42.50 15.29 6.71
C GLY A 428 -44.00 15.51 6.78
N VAL A 429 -44.45 16.67 6.28
CA VAL A 429 -45.87 16.98 6.05
C VAL A 429 -46.25 16.57 4.63
N LEU A 430 -47.29 15.76 4.58
CA LEU A 430 -47.94 15.20 3.40
C LEU A 430 -48.56 16.28 2.49
N GLY A 431 -48.15 16.28 1.23
CA GLY A 431 -49.05 16.47 0.08
C GLY A 431 -48.88 17.74 -0.76
N LYS A 432 -48.48 17.57 -2.03
CA LYS A 432 -49.38 17.63 -3.20
C LYS A 432 -48.59 17.48 -4.51
N ASN A 433 -49.17 16.67 -5.41
CA ASN A 433 -48.77 16.53 -6.81
C ASN A 433 -48.74 17.88 -7.53
N SER A 434 -47.65 18.16 -8.25
CA SER A 434 -47.64 19.05 -9.41
C SER A 434 -46.44 18.72 -10.31
N ASP A 435 -46.72 17.93 -11.34
CA ASP A 435 -46.40 18.19 -12.75
C ASP A 435 -45.02 18.82 -13.06
N LEU A 436 -44.03 17.97 -13.36
CA LEU A 436 -42.69 18.38 -13.79
C LEU A 436 -42.38 17.96 -15.23
N ASP A 437 -43.40 17.87 -16.09
CA ASP A 437 -43.24 17.61 -17.53
C ASP A 437 -43.07 18.92 -18.35
N ARG A 438 -42.62 19.99 -17.69
CA ARG A 438 -42.51 21.34 -18.28
C ARG A 438 -41.18 22.03 -17.99
N GLU A 439 -40.07 21.30 -17.95
CA GLU A 439 -38.72 21.89 -17.93
C GLU A 439 -37.71 21.24 -18.89
N LEU A 440 -38.07 20.17 -19.61
CA LEU A 440 -37.20 19.53 -20.62
C LEU A 440 -37.37 20.06 -22.05
N GLN A 441 -38.08 21.17 -22.25
CA GLN A 441 -38.39 21.69 -23.59
C GLN A 441 -37.99 23.16 -23.79
N LYS A 442 -36.81 23.57 -23.31
CA LYS A 442 -36.25 24.92 -23.57
C LYS A 442 -34.73 25.03 -23.77
N GLU A 443 -34.05 23.95 -24.16
CA GLU A 443 -32.62 24.04 -24.56
C GLU A 443 -32.30 23.42 -25.94
N TYR A 444 -33.25 23.52 -26.88
CA TYR A 444 -32.95 23.42 -28.31
C TYR A 444 -33.69 24.52 -29.05
N CYS A 445 -33.04 25.68 -29.17
CA CYS A 445 -33.14 26.65 -30.29
C CYS A 445 -32.42 27.95 -29.90
N LYS A 446 -31.13 28.04 -30.18
CA LYS A 446 -30.50 29.19 -30.85
C LYS A 446 -29.08 28.86 -31.28
#